data_AF-A0A960KAX6-F1
#
_entry.id   AF-A0A960KAX6-F1
#
_cell.length_a   1.000
_cell.length_b   1.000
_cell.length_c   1.000
_cell.angle_alpha   90.00
_cell.angle_beta   90.00
_cell.angle_gamma   90.00
#
_symmetry.space_group_name_H-M   'P 1'
#
loop_
_entity.id
_entity.type
_entity.pdbx_description
1 polymer ?
#
loop_
_entity_poly.entity_id
_entity_poly.type
_entity_poly.pdbx_seq_one_letter_code
_entity_poly.pdbx_strand_id
1 'polypeptide(L)'
;ARRAGRGRAALTAVAGILVIGSLGFAGISLTEGDGADSPEGAVEQLFDAIDDEDAIGVVEALEPSERRILMDALEQLQTEGERLGLTSSDLDLHDVAGVDLRVDGLELQTEELRDDVVAVEIVHGTIASSGDIDAFPLGPVVRGAMDRNDELEQLEGDDGGYAYEDGEFDLGMGIELDDEREDLAGGRLVAVRRDGGWHVSLLWSLAEGVRRDADDVDPLPPASEAIPARGASSAEDAVREAVRAATEVDVERLIELVDPDEGRVLHEYGPLLVDAADEASDGEPVGVDISELELASEPGPDGSVVVYPTALSLSWGDDDLTVTNTYRDGCSETTYEYSDDYLEEWGDDEYGPQATESYSSCSDDVFAPFGMLTTLTEPGSLRVVAVERDGAWYLQPARTVVESVLGPLRGLDRDQIEQASRMWSGEIWLSEPDEVWEACGVERPSLDTTVEESRDAFETCREQLPDDYEGPWGLWGGGFLWTDESDFEIVGEGIDDEAYPGVECYRSEFDDDAEGGDATPGERTLGCLQDLADSGEVEQVEVDRYRCSMAYQEAFGEGAFDLTDEEWEQLSAEAEEAFDACLADLDGG
;
A
#
# COMPACT_ATOMS: atom_id res chain seq x y z
N ALA A 1 -20.27 14.72 -1.50
CA ALA A 1 -20.42 13.51 -2.33
C ALA A 1 -19.98 13.69 -3.80
N ARG A 2 -20.83 14.08 -4.78
CA ARG A 2 -20.48 14.05 -6.24
C ARG A 2 -19.34 14.96 -6.77
N ARG A 3 -18.74 15.80 -5.92
CA ARG A 3 -17.60 16.66 -6.30
C ARG A 3 -16.24 16.07 -5.89
N ALA A 4 -16.19 15.21 -4.87
CA ALA A 4 -14.94 14.66 -4.34
C ALA A 4 -14.35 13.54 -5.22
N GLY A 5 -15.19 12.82 -5.98
CA GLY A 5 -14.71 11.73 -6.85
C GLY A 5 -14.02 12.18 -8.16
N ARG A 6 -14.19 13.44 -8.60
CA ARG A 6 -13.74 13.88 -9.93
C ARG A 6 -12.33 14.45 -9.98
N GLY A 7 -11.83 14.94 -8.84
CA GLY A 7 -10.41 15.35 -8.72
C GLY A 7 -9.46 14.16 -8.74
N ARG A 8 -9.94 12.97 -8.33
CA ARG A 8 -9.16 11.73 -8.32
C ARG A 8 -8.81 11.26 -9.73
N ALA A 9 -9.73 11.28 -10.70
CA ALA A 9 -9.50 10.77 -12.06
C ALA A 9 -8.26 11.36 -12.78
N ALA A 10 -8.08 12.69 -12.76
CA ALA A 10 -6.92 13.32 -13.41
C ALA A 10 -5.58 13.00 -12.70
N LEU A 11 -5.60 12.81 -11.38
CA LEU A 11 -4.43 12.39 -10.59
C LEU A 11 -4.16 10.89 -10.75
N THR A 12 -5.20 10.06 -10.85
CA THR A 12 -5.11 8.63 -11.14
C THR A 12 -4.55 8.37 -12.52
N ALA A 13 -4.96 9.13 -13.55
CA ALA A 13 -4.38 9.03 -14.89
C ALA A 13 -2.86 9.36 -14.92
N VAL A 14 -2.43 10.42 -14.22
CA VAL A 14 -1.01 10.76 -14.09
C VAL A 14 -0.24 9.72 -13.27
N ALA A 15 -0.86 9.18 -12.20
CA ALA A 15 -0.27 8.12 -11.38
C ALA A 15 -0.14 6.79 -12.16
N GLY A 16 -1.15 6.40 -12.94
CA GLY A 16 -1.12 5.23 -13.81
C GLY A 16 -0.02 5.29 -14.86
N ILE A 17 0.21 6.47 -15.45
CA ILE A 17 1.32 6.69 -16.40
C ILE A 17 2.69 6.67 -15.71
N LEU A 18 2.80 7.16 -14.47
CA LEU A 18 4.05 7.04 -13.71
C LEU A 18 4.35 5.59 -13.29
N VAL A 19 3.33 4.76 -13.12
CA VAL A 19 3.47 3.31 -12.87
C VAL A 19 3.87 2.57 -14.15
N ILE A 20 3.25 2.90 -15.29
CA ILE A 20 3.49 2.24 -16.59
C ILE A 20 4.78 2.72 -17.28
N GLY A 21 5.09 4.02 -17.21
CA GLY A 21 6.26 4.66 -17.84
C GLY A 21 7.56 4.54 -17.05
N SER A 22 7.67 3.56 -16.15
CA SER A 22 8.75 3.48 -15.16
C SER A 22 10.07 2.89 -15.67
N LEU A 23 10.16 2.48 -16.94
CA LEU A 23 11.15 1.53 -17.37
C LEU A 23 11.56 1.84 -18.84
N GLY A 24 12.77 2.31 -19.16
CA GLY A 24 13.30 2.39 -20.56
C GLY A 24 13.99 3.69 -21.02
N PHE A 25 15.17 4.06 -20.51
CA PHE A 25 16.02 5.16 -21.00
C PHE A 25 17.17 4.68 -21.90
N ALA A 26 17.33 5.31 -23.07
CA ALA A 26 18.49 5.16 -23.95
C ALA A 26 19.17 6.51 -24.22
N GLY A 27 20.01 6.94 -23.28
CA GLY A 27 21.13 7.88 -23.50
C GLY A 27 20.83 9.13 -24.33
N ILE A 28 20.19 10.12 -23.73
CA ILE A 28 19.88 11.41 -24.37
C ILE A 28 20.68 12.55 -23.75
N SER A 29 21.09 13.48 -24.62
CA SER A 29 21.59 14.79 -24.23
C SER A 29 20.41 15.68 -23.87
N LEU A 30 20.20 15.93 -22.57
CA LEU A 30 19.25 16.91 -22.04
C LEU A 30 19.42 18.25 -22.77
N THR A 31 18.46 18.60 -23.62
CA THR A 31 18.21 19.99 -23.93
C THR A 31 17.31 20.50 -22.81
N GLU A 32 17.74 21.50 -22.04
CA GLU A 32 16.83 22.26 -21.17
C GLU A 32 15.65 22.70 -22.04
N GLY A 33 14.51 22.02 -21.90
CA GLY A 33 13.27 22.46 -22.51
C GLY A 33 12.96 23.83 -21.93
N ASP A 34 13.04 24.87 -22.76
CA ASP A 34 12.46 26.18 -22.48
C ASP A 34 10.96 25.90 -22.31
N GLY A 35 10.44 25.85 -21.07
CA GLY A 35 9.05 25.47 -20.80
C GLY A 35 8.01 26.26 -21.62
N ALA A 36 6.75 25.89 -21.53
CA ALA A 36 5.69 26.46 -22.36
C ALA A 36 5.59 28.00 -22.28
N ASP A 37 5.09 28.61 -23.36
CA ASP A 37 4.86 30.06 -23.44
C ASP A 37 3.73 30.55 -22.49
N SER A 38 2.83 29.66 -22.05
CA SER A 38 1.71 29.95 -21.14
C SER A 38 1.44 28.81 -20.16
N PRO A 39 0.72 29.07 -19.03
CA PRO A 39 0.30 28.04 -18.09
C PRO A 39 -0.50 26.90 -18.73
N GLU A 40 -1.47 27.25 -19.58
CA GLU A 40 -2.26 26.27 -20.33
C GLU A 40 -1.39 25.46 -21.28
N GLY A 41 -0.44 26.11 -21.96
CA GLY A 41 0.48 25.43 -22.86
C GLY A 41 1.38 24.41 -22.16
N ALA A 42 1.65 24.57 -20.86
CA ALA A 42 2.40 23.59 -20.08
C ALA A 42 1.55 22.34 -19.80
N VAL A 43 0.26 22.53 -19.48
CA VAL A 43 -0.69 21.43 -19.30
C VAL A 43 -1.01 20.74 -20.61
N GLU A 44 -1.18 21.49 -21.70
CA GLU A 44 -1.32 20.93 -23.06
C GLU A 44 -0.11 20.08 -23.43
N GLN A 45 1.12 20.55 -23.20
CA GLN A 45 2.33 19.75 -23.46
C GLN A 45 2.39 18.47 -22.64
N LEU A 46 1.97 18.50 -21.37
CA LEU A 46 1.88 17.32 -20.54
C LEU A 46 0.88 16.31 -21.15
N PHE A 47 -0.33 16.75 -21.50
CA PHE A 47 -1.36 15.87 -22.06
C PHE A 47 -1.05 15.41 -23.49
N ASP A 48 -0.35 16.21 -24.29
CA ASP A 48 0.18 15.80 -25.60
C ASP A 48 1.19 14.67 -25.43
N ALA A 49 2.09 14.75 -24.44
CA ALA A 49 3.03 13.66 -24.15
C ALA A 49 2.33 12.40 -23.60
N ILE A 50 1.23 12.56 -22.87
CA ILE A 50 0.37 11.44 -22.44
C ILE A 50 -0.30 10.77 -23.66
N ASP A 51 -0.86 11.56 -24.59
CA ASP A 51 -1.51 11.08 -25.83
C ASP A 51 -0.53 10.44 -26.83
N ASP A 52 0.76 10.79 -26.75
CA ASP A 52 1.83 10.22 -27.56
C ASP A 52 2.59 9.05 -26.85
N GLU A 53 2.11 8.61 -25.67
CA GLU A 53 2.76 7.58 -24.83
C GLU A 53 4.26 7.85 -24.54
N ASP A 54 4.64 9.13 -24.48
CA ASP A 54 6.01 9.59 -24.26
C ASP A 54 6.21 9.90 -22.78
N ALA A 55 6.55 8.88 -22.00
CA ALA A 55 6.84 9.00 -20.57
C ALA A 55 7.99 10.00 -20.29
N ILE A 56 8.98 10.09 -21.19
CA ILE A 56 10.03 11.11 -21.08
C ILE A 56 9.46 12.50 -21.32
N GLY A 57 8.62 12.68 -22.35
CA GLY A 57 7.90 13.92 -22.64
C GLY A 57 7.04 14.39 -21.46
N VAL A 58 6.35 13.45 -20.79
CA VAL A 58 5.58 13.70 -19.56
C VAL A 58 6.48 14.30 -18.48
N VAL A 59 7.63 13.68 -18.21
CA VAL A 59 8.57 14.15 -17.19
C VAL A 59 9.29 15.43 -17.63
N GLU A 60 9.52 15.63 -18.93
CA GLU A 60 10.08 16.85 -19.48
C GLU A 60 9.17 18.08 -19.32
N ALA A 61 7.84 17.89 -19.36
CA ALA A 61 6.83 18.91 -19.12
C ALA A 61 6.76 19.38 -17.66
N LEU A 62 7.35 18.60 -16.75
CA LEU A 62 7.37 18.93 -15.32
C LEU A 62 8.35 20.05 -14.97
N GLU A 63 8.14 20.59 -13.78
CA GLU A 63 8.98 21.59 -13.14
C GLU A 63 10.44 21.08 -13.04
N PRO A 64 11.47 21.93 -13.27
CA PRO A 64 12.85 21.45 -13.41
C PRO A 64 13.45 20.71 -12.20
N SER A 65 13.00 20.93 -10.97
CA SER A 65 13.45 20.18 -9.80
C SER A 65 12.72 18.83 -9.70
N GLU A 66 11.41 18.79 -9.93
CA GLU A 66 10.62 17.54 -10.00
C GLU A 66 11.08 16.64 -11.15
N ARG A 67 11.28 17.21 -12.35
CA ARG A 67 11.79 16.51 -13.53
C ARG A 67 13.11 15.79 -13.25
N ARG A 68 14.05 16.45 -12.57
CA ARG A 68 15.36 15.85 -12.26
C ARG A 68 15.19 14.63 -11.34
N ILE A 69 14.33 14.75 -10.33
CA ILE A 69 14.08 13.65 -9.38
C ILE A 69 13.46 12.45 -10.09
N LEU A 70 12.45 12.71 -10.93
CA LEU A 70 11.74 11.65 -11.65
C LEU A 70 12.60 11.03 -12.74
N MET A 71 13.37 11.80 -13.52
CA MET A 71 14.31 11.22 -14.50
C MET A 71 15.35 10.32 -13.83
N ASP A 72 15.97 10.77 -12.74
CA ASP A 72 16.95 9.97 -12.00
C ASP A 72 16.29 8.68 -11.45
N ALA A 73 15.03 8.76 -11.02
CA ALA A 73 14.26 7.60 -10.55
C ALA A 73 13.96 6.61 -11.68
N LEU A 74 13.49 7.11 -12.83
CA LEU A 74 13.15 6.30 -14.01
C LEU A 74 14.37 5.58 -14.58
N GLU A 75 15.52 6.26 -14.68
CA GLU A 75 16.77 5.64 -15.14
C GLU A 75 17.21 4.49 -14.21
N GLN A 76 17.04 4.66 -12.90
CA GLN A 76 17.36 3.64 -11.91
C GLN A 76 16.35 2.48 -11.93
N LEU A 77 15.05 2.79 -11.99
CA LEU A 77 13.99 1.78 -12.09
C LEU A 77 14.17 0.91 -13.33
N GLN A 78 14.49 1.51 -14.48
CA GLN A 78 14.85 0.72 -15.67
C GLN A 78 16.06 -0.18 -15.42
N THR A 79 17.14 0.39 -14.89
CA THR A 79 18.40 -0.35 -14.69
C THR A 79 18.15 -1.57 -13.79
N GLU A 80 17.39 -1.39 -12.72
CA GLU A 80 17.01 -2.46 -11.80
C GLU A 80 15.99 -3.42 -12.43
N GLY A 81 14.99 -2.92 -13.16
CA GLY A 81 13.99 -3.73 -13.86
C GLY A 81 14.61 -4.66 -14.90
N GLU A 82 15.57 -4.18 -15.70
CA GLU A 82 16.32 -5.00 -16.66
C GLU A 82 17.22 -6.03 -15.94
N ARG A 83 17.88 -5.60 -14.86
CA ARG A 83 18.76 -6.49 -14.05
C ARG A 83 17.94 -7.64 -13.47
N LEU A 84 16.83 -7.32 -12.83
CA LEU A 84 15.90 -8.27 -12.22
C LEU A 84 15.13 -9.09 -13.27
N GLY A 85 15.09 -8.64 -14.52
CA GLY A 85 14.36 -9.33 -15.59
C GLY A 85 12.86 -9.08 -15.55
N LEU A 86 12.44 -7.97 -14.94
CA LEU A 86 11.07 -7.46 -14.96
C LEU A 86 10.72 -6.84 -16.31
N THR A 87 11.70 -6.19 -16.95
CA THR A 87 11.56 -5.61 -18.28
C THR A 87 12.58 -6.16 -19.26
N SER A 88 12.28 -6.01 -20.54
CA SER A 88 13.21 -6.31 -21.62
C SER A 88 13.99 -5.07 -22.04
N SER A 89 15.12 -5.28 -22.71
CA SER A 89 15.96 -4.20 -23.26
C SER A 89 15.33 -3.47 -24.45
N ASP A 90 14.18 -3.93 -24.94
CA ASP A 90 13.49 -3.34 -26.11
C ASP A 90 12.50 -2.25 -25.71
N LEU A 91 12.38 -1.97 -24.41
CA LEU A 91 11.48 -0.99 -23.86
C LEU A 91 11.98 0.45 -24.09
N ASP A 92 11.09 1.28 -24.65
CA ASP A 92 11.36 2.66 -25.04
C ASP A 92 10.38 3.61 -24.34
N LEU A 93 10.88 4.49 -23.46
CA LEU A 93 10.04 5.46 -22.75
C LEU A 93 9.57 6.64 -23.60
N HIS A 94 10.00 6.74 -24.84
CA HIS A 94 9.47 7.74 -25.78
C HIS A 94 8.25 7.27 -26.56
N ASP A 95 7.95 5.96 -26.52
CA ASP A 95 6.90 5.30 -27.30
C ASP A 95 6.61 3.97 -26.61
N VAL A 96 5.91 4.02 -25.48
CA VAL A 96 5.68 2.84 -24.63
C VAL A 96 4.76 1.85 -25.35
N ALA A 97 5.35 0.81 -25.93
CA ALA A 97 4.60 -0.22 -26.65
C ALA A 97 3.61 -0.98 -25.74
N GLY A 98 2.43 -1.30 -26.29
CA GLY A 98 1.39 -2.07 -25.61
C GLY A 98 0.42 -1.22 -24.79
N VAL A 99 0.52 0.11 -24.86
CA VAL A 99 -0.42 1.05 -24.26
C VAL A 99 -0.86 2.04 -25.35
N ASP A 100 -2.15 2.32 -25.45
CA ASP A 100 -2.71 3.41 -26.29
C ASP A 100 -3.56 4.28 -25.38
N LEU A 101 -3.10 5.50 -25.15
CA LEU A 101 -3.77 6.55 -24.40
C LEU A 101 -4.30 7.58 -25.40
N ARG A 102 -5.52 8.05 -25.19
CA ARG A 102 -6.12 9.04 -26.08
C ARG A 102 -6.80 10.14 -25.31
N VAL A 103 -6.31 11.37 -25.48
CA VAL A 103 -6.85 12.57 -24.86
C VAL A 103 -7.66 13.36 -25.90
N ASP A 104 -8.98 13.40 -25.70
CA ASP A 104 -9.91 14.05 -26.62
C ASP A 104 -10.55 15.29 -25.97
N GLY A 105 -10.60 16.39 -26.72
CA GLY A 105 -11.43 17.55 -26.39
C GLY A 105 -11.04 18.31 -25.12
N LEU A 106 -9.74 18.37 -24.82
CA LEU A 106 -9.19 19.11 -23.68
C LEU A 106 -9.53 20.61 -23.80
N GLU A 107 -10.24 21.15 -22.80
CA GLU A 107 -10.50 22.58 -22.64
C GLU A 107 -10.05 23.02 -21.25
N LEU A 108 -9.20 24.04 -21.21
CA LEU A 108 -8.54 24.51 -19.99
C LEU A 108 -9.04 25.90 -19.56
N GLN A 109 -9.02 26.15 -18.26
CA GLN A 109 -9.28 27.46 -17.66
C GLN A 109 -8.27 27.75 -16.56
N THR A 110 -7.68 28.94 -16.57
CA THR A 110 -6.72 29.35 -15.53
C THR A 110 -7.32 30.19 -14.42
N GLU A 111 -6.77 30.00 -13.22
CA GLU A 111 -6.89 30.87 -12.06
C GLU A 111 -5.49 31.27 -11.59
N GLU A 112 -5.20 32.57 -11.65
CA GLU A 112 -3.93 33.11 -11.15
C GLU A 112 -3.91 33.06 -9.62
N LEU A 113 -3.03 32.23 -9.06
CA LEU A 113 -2.79 32.17 -7.61
C LEU A 113 -1.74 33.21 -7.21
N ARG A 114 -0.71 33.37 -8.06
CA ARG A 114 0.38 34.33 -7.93
C ARG A 114 1.00 34.63 -9.31
N ASP A 115 1.80 35.69 -9.41
CA ASP A 115 2.46 36.11 -10.67
C ASP A 115 3.28 35.00 -11.38
N ASP A 116 3.73 33.99 -10.64
CA ASP A 116 4.55 32.87 -11.09
C ASP A 116 3.91 31.49 -10.83
N VAL A 117 2.65 31.45 -10.37
CA VAL A 117 1.93 30.22 -10.01
C VAL A 117 0.46 30.33 -10.44
N VAL A 118 0.02 29.43 -11.32
CA VAL A 118 -1.31 29.44 -11.92
C VAL A 118 -1.93 28.06 -11.78
N ALA A 119 -3.13 28.00 -11.19
CA ALA A 119 -3.95 26.80 -11.23
C ALA A 119 -4.62 26.71 -12.61
N VAL A 120 -4.51 25.55 -13.25
CA VAL A 120 -5.11 25.24 -14.55
C VAL A 120 -6.17 24.16 -14.32
N GLU A 121 -7.43 24.55 -14.45
CA GLU A 121 -8.59 23.67 -14.33
C GLU A 121 -8.95 23.08 -15.69
N ILE A 122 -9.19 21.79 -15.72
CA ILE A 122 -9.69 21.06 -16.89
C ILE A 122 -11.22 21.17 -16.86
N VAL A 123 -11.78 21.95 -17.77
CA VAL A 123 -13.23 22.21 -17.85
C VAL A 123 -13.93 21.14 -18.67
N HIS A 124 -13.25 20.65 -19.70
CA HIS A 124 -13.66 19.53 -20.54
C HIS A 124 -12.43 18.73 -20.97
N GLY A 125 -12.64 17.45 -21.28
CA GLY A 125 -11.63 16.53 -21.78
C GLY A 125 -12.00 15.12 -21.41
N THR A 126 -11.61 14.15 -22.23
CA THR A 126 -11.74 12.73 -21.91
C THR A 126 -10.43 12.03 -22.16
N ILE A 127 -10.05 11.09 -21.29
CA ILE A 127 -8.96 10.15 -21.54
C ILE A 127 -9.56 8.78 -21.81
N ALA A 128 -9.04 8.07 -22.80
CA ALA A 128 -9.29 6.66 -23.02
C ALA A 128 -7.96 5.92 -22.90
N SER A 129 -7.98 4.75 -22.29
CA SER A 129 -6.83 3.84 -22.23
C SER A 129 -7.18 2.52 -22.89
N SER A 130 -6.22 1.90 -23.55
CA SER A 130 -6.30 0.50 -23.94
C SER A 130 -4.92 -0.14 -23.85
N GLY A 131 -4.91 -1.44 -23.56
CA GLY A 131 -3.69 -2.20 -23.28
C GLY A 131 -3.57 -3.45 -24.14
N ASP A 132 -2.35 -3.75 -24.54
CA ASP A 132 -1.95 -5.03 -25.11
C ASP A 132 -0.71 -5.52 -24.37
N ILE A 133 -0.93 -6.36 -23.36
CA ILE A 133 0.12 -6.90 -22.50
C ILE A 133 1.13 -7.77 -23.29
N ASP A 134 0.69 -8.40 -24.38
CA ASP A 134 1.57 -9.18 -25.27
C ASP A 134 2.51 -8.28 -26.07
N ALA A 135 2.08 -7.05 -26.36
CA ALA A 135 2.90 -6.04 -27.02
C ALA A 135 3.83 -5.32 -26.04
N PHE A 136 3.56 -5.38 -24.73
CA PHE A 136 4.40 -4.74 -23.72
C PHE A 136 5.78 -5.42 -23.65
N PRO A 137 6.89 -4.66 -23.56
CA PRO A 137 8.25 -5.19 -23.57
C PRO A 137 8.66 -5.79 -22.21
N LEU A 138 7.86 -6.72 -21.70
CA LEU A 138 8.05 -7.43 -20.43
C LEU A 138 9.35 -8.27 -20.43
N GLY A 139 9.96 -8.37 -19.25
CA GLY A 139 11.13 -9.20 -19.03
C GLY A 139 10.77 -10.68 -18.83
N PRO A 140 11.78 -11.56 -18.79
CA PRO A 140 11.57 -13.00 -18.65
C PRO A 140 10.87 -13.41 -17.35
N VAL A 141 11.01 -12.64 -16.26
CA VAL A 141 10.37 -12.99 -14.99
C VAL A 141 8.86 -12.76 -15.07
N VAL A 142 8.43 -11.57 -15.51
CA VAL A 142 7.00 -11.27 -15.64
C VAL A 142 6.34 -12.17 -16.68
N ARG A 143 6.97 -12.38 -17.85
CA ARG A 143 6.44 -13.32 -18.83
C ARG A 143 6.35 -14.76 -18.29
N GLY A 144 7.35 -15.20 -17.53
CA GLY A 144 7.35 -16.52 -16.92
C GLY A 144 6.25 -16.69 -15.88
N ALA A 145 5.91 -15.64 -15.14
CA ALA A 145 4.79 -15.63 -14.21
C ALA A 145 3.44 -15.69 -14.94
N MET A 146 3.26 -14.92 -16.01
CA MET A 146 2.07 -14.98 -16.86
C MET A 146 1.88 -16.36 -17.50
N ASP A 147 2.94 -16.89 -18.15
CA ASP A 147 2.93 -18.22 -18.77
C ASP A 147 2.57 -19.32 -17.75
N ARG A 148 2.98 -19.15 -16.48
CA ARG A 148 2.64 -20.08 -15.39
C ARG A 148 1.23 -19.90 -14.86
N ASN A 149 0.73 -18.68 -14.78
CA ASN A 149 -0.67 -18.43 -14.42
C ASN A 149 -1.60 -19.11 -15.44
N ASP A 150 -1.30 -18.97 -16.74
CA ASP A 150 -2.02 -19.67 -17.80
C ASP A 150 -1.93 -21.21 -17.65
N GLU A 151 -0.80 -21.75 -17.15
CA GLU A 151 -0.64 -23.17 -16.87
C GLU A 151 -1.51 -23.63 -15.69
N LEU A 152 -1.56 -22.83 -14.62
CA LEU A 152 -2.42 -23.06 -13.46
C LEU A 152 -3.90 -23.11 -13.88
N GLU A 153 -4.37 -22.10 -14.61
CA GLU A 153 -5.76 -22.06 -15.13
C GLU A 153 -6.10 -23.28 -15.99
N GLN A 154 -5.14 -23.76 -16.80
CA GLN A 154 -5.33 -24.96 -17.62
C GLN A 154 -5.39 -26.26 -16.82
N LEU A 155 -4.70 -26.35 -15.68
CA LEU A 155 -4.73 -27.50 -14.78
C LEU A 155 -6.05 -27.59 -14.01
N GLU A 156 -6.67 -26.45 -13.73
CA GLU A 156 -7.90 -26.34 -12.94
C GLU A 156 -9.17 -26.68 -13.75
N GLY A 157 -9.17 -26.46 -15.06
CA GLY A 157 -10.22 -26.93 -15.96
C GLY A 157 -11.51 -26.07 -15.99
N ASP A 158 -12.43 -26.43 -16.91
CA ASP A 158 -13.65 -25.67 -17.28
C ASP A 158 -14.82 -25.82 -16.26
N ASP A 159 -14.66 -26.70 -15.26
CA ASP A 159 -15.70 -27.12 -14.31
C ASP A 159 -15.33 -26.69 -12.88
N GLY A 160 -15.14 -25.38 -12.64
CA GLY A 160 -15.23 -24.74 -11.33
C GLY A 160 -13.97 -24.78 -10.43
N GLY A 161 -13.48 -23.58 -10.09
CA GLY A 161 -13.34 -23.29 -8.66
C GLY A 161 -12.02 -22.77 -8.10
N TYR A 162 -11.11 -22.16 -8.87
CA TYR A 162 -10.02 -21.36 -8.27
C TYR A 162 -9.76 -20.01 -8.94
N ALA A 163 -10.37 -19.77 -10.12
CA ALA A 163 -10.54 -18.41 -10.60
C ALA A 163 -11.51 -17.72 -9.65
N TYR A 164 -10.99 -16.82 -8.81
CA TYR A 164 -11.76 -15.79 -8.12
C TYR A 164 -12.86 -15.27 -9.05
N GLU A 165 -14.10 -15.73 -8.89
CA GLU A 165 -15.17 -15.51 -9.88
C GLU A 165 -15.61 -14.03 -9.97
N ASP A 166 -15.08 -13.17 -9.10
CA ASP A 166 -15.23 -11.70 -9.15
C ASP A 166 -13.92 -10.94 -8.83
N GLY A 167 -12.79 -11.63 -8.79
CA GLY A 167 -11.50 -11.05 -8.40
C GLY A 167 -10.42 -11.45 -9.36
N GLU A 168 -10.47 -10.94 -10.60
CA GLU A 168 -9.27 -10.81 -11.42
C GLU A 168 -8.16 -10.30 -10.49
N PHE A 169 -7.20 -11.17 -10.15
CA PHE A 169 -6.06 -10.77 -9.34
C PHE A 169 -5.19 -9.95 -10.27
N ASP A 170 -5.64 -8.71 -10.49
CA ASP A 170 -4.97 -7.70 -11.25
C ASP A 170 -3.62 -7.51 -10.55
N LEU A 171 -2.58 -8.12 -11.12
CA LEU A 171 -1.20 -7.81 -10.77
C LEU A 171 -0.85 -6.38 -11.24
N GLY A 172 -1.76 -5.71 -11.98
CA GLY A 172 -1.85 -4.28 -12.06
C GLY A 172 -2.54 -3.72 -10.81
N MET A 173 -2.04 -2.60 -10.32
CA MET A 173 -2.78 -1.84 -9.32
C MET A 173 -4.07 -1.28 -9.95
N GLY A 174 -5.13 -2.08 -10.09
CA GLY A 174 -6.45 -1.66 -10.56
C GLY A 174 -6.44 -0.88 -11.88
N ILE A 175 -5.59 -1.27 -12.83
CA ILE A 175 -5.61 -0.65 -14.16
C ILE A 175 -6.34 -1.61 -15.10
N GLU A 176 -7.66 -1.62 -14.99
CA GLU A 176 -8.51 -2.19 -16.03
C GLU A 176 -8.26 -1.38 -17.32
N LEU A 177 -7.44 -1.92 -18.22
CA LEU A 177 -7.20 -1.35 -19.55
C LEU A 177 -8.35 -1.72 -20.50
N ASP A 178 -9.58 -1.57 -20.02
CA ASP A 178 -10.76 -1.59 -20.86
C ASP A 178 -10.85 -0.28 -21.65
N ASP A 179 -11.52 -0.31 -22.80
CA ASP A 179 -11.85 0.84 -23.68
C ASP A 179 -12.76 1.89 -22.98
N GLU A 180 -12.61 2.07 -21.67
CA GLU A 180 -13.32 3.01 -20.84
C GLU A 180 -12.82 4.43 -21.11
N ARG A 181 -13.78 5.34 -21.22
CA ARG A 181 -13.51 6.77 -21.34
C ARG A 181 -13.77 7.42 -20.01
N GLU A 182 -12.72 7.95 -19.40
CA GLU A 182 -12.83 8.76 -18.21
C GLU A 182 -13.01 10.25 -18.56
N ASP A 183 -13.85 10.94 -17.80
CA ASP A 183 -14.04 12.39 -17.89
C ASP A 183 -12.97 13.09 -17.06
N LEU A 184 -12.13 13.91 -17.72
CA LEU A 184 -11.09 14.70 -17.07
C LEU A 184 -11.64 15.98 -16.41
N ALA A 185 -12.91 16.33 -16.66
CA ALA A 185 -13.49 17.57 -16.18
C ALA A 185 -13.51 17.66 -14.64
N GLY A 186 -13.00 18.78 -14.12
CA GLY A 186 -12.83 19.02 -12.70
C GLY A 186 -11.43 18.65 -12.19
N GLY A 187 -10.60 18.00 -13.01
CA GLY A 187 -9.18 17.86 -12.76
C GLY A 187 -8.49 19.23 -12.72
N ARG A 188 -7.44 19.35 -11.92
CA ARG A 188 -6.68 20.60 -11.78
C ARG A 188 -5.21 20.30 -11.61
N LEU A 189 -4.41 21.03 -12.37
CA LEU A 189 -2.96 21.03 -12.27
C LEU A 189 -2.47 22.43 -11.95
N VAL A 190 -1.26 22.56 -11.42
CA VAL A 190 -0.63 23.85 -11.15
C VAL A 190 0.57 24.01 -12.08
N ALA A 191 0.54 25.09 -12.85
CA ALA A 191 1.65 25.52 -13.68
C ALA A 191 2.47 26.59 -12.94
N VAL A 192 3.79 26.41 -12.92
CA VAL A 192 4.73 27.33 -12.27
C VAL A 192 5.73 27.87 -13.29
N ARG A 193 6.11 29.14 -13.13
CA ARG A 193 7.07 29.77 -14.05
C ARG A 193 8.51 29.62 -13.56
N ARG A 194 9.35 28.94 -14.33
CA ARG A 194 10.78 28.70 -14.03
C ARG A 194 11.61 28.96 -15.27
N ASP A 195 12.79 29.57 -15.08
CA ASP A 195 13.77 29.84 -16.14
C ASP A 195 13.26 30.52 -17.44
N GLY A 196 12.09 31.16 -17.37
CA GLY A 196 11.47 31.88 -18.49
C GLY A 196 10.31 31.15 -19.17
N GLY A 197 10.06 29.88 -18.83
CA GLY A 197 8.93 29.07 -19.32
C GLY A 197 7.96 28.65 -18.21
N TRP A 198 6.81 28.13 -18.60
CA TRP A 198 5.83 27.51 -17.72
C TRP A 198 5.98 25.98 -17.73
N HIS A 199 5.87 25.38 -16.54
CA HIS A 199 6.00 23.94 -16.34
C HIS A 199 4.87 23.47 -15.43
N VAL A 200 4.41 22.22 -15.60
CA VAL A 200 3.50 21.61 -14.63
C VAL A 200 4.28 21.20 -13.38
N SER A 201 3.73 21.40 -12.20
CA SER A 201 4.30 20.89 -10.96
C SER A 201 3.29 20.00 -10.26
N LEU A 202 3.65 18.73 -10.08
CA LEU A 202 2.85 17.73 -9.41
C LEU A 202 2.73 18.04 -7.92
N LEU A 203 3.83 18.45 -7.28
CA LEU A 203 3.83 18.77 -5.85
C LEU A 203 2.99 20.01 -5.54
N TRP A 204 3.05 21.03 -6.41
CA TRP A 204 2.16 22.18 -6.31
C TRP A 204 0.71 21.82 -6.59
N SER A 205 0.45 20.92 -7.55
CA SER A 205 -0.90 20.43 -7.84
C SER A 205 -1.52 19.73 -6.63
N LEU A 206 -0.75 18.85 -5.97
CA LEU A 206 -1.16 18.15 -4.76
C LEU A 206 -1.42 19.12 -3.60
N ALA A 207 -0.46 20.02 -3.31
CA ALA A 207 -0.60 21.01 -2.23
C ALA A 207 -1.82 21.91 -2.44
N GLU A 208 -2.10 22.27 -3.69
CA GLU A 208 -3.26 23.08 -4.05
C GLU A 208 -4.58 22.31 -3.98
N GLY A 209 -4.56 21.00 -4.26
CA GLY A 209 -5.69 20.11 -3.99
C GLY A 209 -6.03 20.09 -2.50
N VAL A 210 -5.05 19.80 -1.65
CA VAL A 210 -5.19 19.78 -0.19
C VAL A 210 -5.70 21.12 0.35
N ARG A 211 -5.11 22.25 -0.08
CA ARG A 211 -5.55 23.59 0.37
C ARG A 211 -7.02 23.87 0.02
N ARG A 212 -7.51 23.35 -1.09
CA ARG A 212 -8.89 23.60 -1.55
C ARG A 212 -9.93 22.63 -1.00
N ASP A 213 -9.49 21.48 -0.49
CA ASP A 213 -10.34 20.55 0.23
C ASP A 213 -10.62 21.01 1.68
N ALA A 214 -9.86 21.98 2.19
CA ALA A 214 -10.15 22.64 3.46
C ALA A 214 -11.50 23.38 3.42
N ASP A 215 -12.22 23.36 4.55
CA ASP A 215 -13.51 24.05 4.71
C ASP A 215 -13.43 25.55 4.39
N ASP A 216 -12.33 26.18 4.81
CA ASP A 216 -11.97 27.55 4.51
C ASP A 216 -10.70 27.58 3.65
N VAL A 217 -10.85 28.03 2.41
CA VAL A 217 -9.75 28.10 1.43
C VAL A 217 -8.94 29.38 1.65
N ASP A 218 -7.94 29.30 2.53
CA ASP A 218 -7.05 30.42 2.82
C ASP A 218 -6.20 30.84 1.61
N PRO A 219 -5.98 32.14 1.38
CA PRO A 219 -5.19 32.59 0.24
C PRO A 219 -3.75 32.06 0.31
N LEU A 220 -3.17 31.77 -0.85
CA LEU A 220 -1.76 31.36 -0.94
C LEU A 220 -0.86 32.43 -0.30
N PRO A 221 0.06 32.05 0.61
CA PRO A 221 0.99 33.00 1.21
C PRO A 221 1.87 33.68 0.15
N PRO A 222 2.21 34.96 0.35
CA PRO A 222 3.17 35.61 -0.54
C PRO A 222 4.55 34.95 -0.40
N ALA A 223 5.30 34.83 -1.50
CA ALA A 223 6.64 34.22 -1.49
C ALA A 223 7.63 34.84 -0.47
N SER A 224 7.38 36.08 -0.02
CA SER A 224 8.19 36.73 1.02
C SER A 224 7.98 36.17 2.43
N GLU A 225 6.90 35.42 2.64
CA GLU A 225 6.54 34.76 3.90
C GLU A 225 6.91 33.27 3.89
N ALA A 226 7.50 32.77 2.79
CA ALA A 226 7.99 31.41 2.72
C ALA A 226 8.98 31.12 3.86
N ILE A 227 8.86 29.94 4.46
CA ILE A 227 9.74 29.49 5.54
C ILE A 227 11.16 29.35 4.98
N PRO A 228 12.16 30.06 5.53
CA PRO A 228 13.51 30.01 4.98
C PRO A 228 14.19 28.67 5.29
N ALA A 229 14.81 28.05 4.30
CA ALA A 229 15.57 26.83 4.51
C ALA A 229 16.78 27.05 5.45
N ARG A 230 16.87 26.24 6.50
CA ARG A 230 17.96 26.20 7.50
C ARG A 230 18.41 24.77 7.75
N GLY A 231 19.42 24.33 7.00
CA GLY A 231 19.96 22.99 7.11
C GLY A 231 20.74 22.74 8.39
N ALA A 232 21.09 21.48 8.64
CA ALA A 232 21.87 21.03 9.78
C ALA A 232 23.38 20.99 9.51
N SER A 233 24.19 20.66 10.53
CA SER A 233 25.65 20.59 10.42
C SER A 233 26.18 19.34 9.72
N SER A 234 25.41 18.28 9.65
CA SER A 234 25.72 17.01 8.97
C SER A 234 24.44 16.36 8.46
N ALA A 235 24.55 15.38 7.57
CA ALA A 235 23.40 14.61 7.07
C ALA A 235 22.67 13.91 8.23
N GLU A 236 23.41 13.29 9.14
CA GLU A 236 22.85 12.62 10.31
C GLU A 236 22.23 13.61 11.31
N ASP A 237 22.79 14.81 11.46
CA ASP A 237 22.15 15.85 12.28
C ASP A 237 20.84 16.33 11.66
N ALA A 238 20.73 16.42 10.33
CA ALA A 238 19.48 16.78 9.67
C ALA A 238 18.37 15.78 9.98
N VAL A 239 18.67 14.47 9.94
CA VAL A 239 17.71 13.42 10.31
C VAL A 239 17.36 13.48 11.79
N ARG A 240 18.34 13.62 12.70
CA ARG A 240 18.05 13.75 14.14
C ARG A 240 17.18 14.96 14.46
N GLU A 241 17.45 16.08 13.81
CA GLU A 241 16.68 17.31 14.00
C GLU A 241 15.27 17.18 13.42
N ALA A 242 15.09 16.51 12.28
CA ALA A 242 13.77 16.23 11.72
C ALA A 242 12.96 15.26 12.59
N VAL A 243 13.58 14.18 13.07
CA VAL A 243 12.93 13.24 13.99
C VAL A 243 12.45 13.96 15.25
N ARG A 244 13.31 14.80 15.85
CA ARG A 244 12.90 15.62 17.00
C ARG A 244 11.75 16.56 16.65
N ALA A 245 11.86 17.27 15.53
CA ALA A 245 10.83 18.20 15.09
C ALA A 245 9.49 17.49 14.87
N ALA A 246 9.48 16.29 14.28
CA ALA A 246 8.29 15.48 14.12
C ALA A 246 7.66 15.08 15.47
N THR A 247 8.46 14.60 16.43
CA THR A 247 7.94 14.24 17.77
C THR A 247 7.40 15.45 18.55
N GLU A 248 7.97 16.64 18.32
CA GLU A 248 7.57 17.89 18.97
C GLU A 248 6.49 18.66 18.18
N VAL A 249 6.02 18.12 17.04
CA VAL A 249 5.10 18.78 16.09
C VAL A 249 5.62 20.15 15.60
N ASP A 250 6.96 20.32 15.54
CA ASP A 250 7.62 21.52 15.02
C ASP A 250 7.67 21.47 13.49
N VAL A 251 6.52 21.70 12.86
CA VAL A 251 6.37 21.71 11.40
C VAL A 251 7.22 22.79 10.73
N GLU A 252 7.44 23.93 11.40
CA GLU A 252 8.36 24.97 10.89
C GLU A 252 9.77 24.39 10.74
N ARG A 253 10.30 23.72 11.78
CA ARG A 253 11.64 23.12 11.73
C ARG A 253 11.74 22.00 10.71
N LEU A 254 10.71 21.17 10.56
CA LEU A 254 10.66 20.15 9.51
C LEU A 254 10.82 20.78 8.13
N ILE A 255 10.07 21.85 7.84
CA ILE A 255 10.13 22.56 6.56
C ILE A 255 11.49 23.25 6.38
N GLU A 256 12.05 23.87 7.43
CA GLU A 256 13.38 24.48 7.36
C GLU A 256 14.48 23.47 6.95
N LEU A 257 14.34 22.21 7.34
CA LEU A 257 15.30 21.15 7.04
C LEU A 257 15.17 20.61 5.61
N VAL A 258 14.08 20.88 4.90
CA VAL A 258 13.91 20.41 3.51
C VAL A 258 14.79 21.20 2.54
N ASP A 259 15.30 20.53 1.51
CA ASP A 259 16.04 21.16 0.42
C ASP A 259 15.16 22.19 -0.30
N PRO A 260 15.59 23.46 -0.41
CA PRO A 260 14.75 24.53 -0.93
C PRO A 260 14.45 24.44 -2.43
N ASP A 261 15.15 23.59 -3.19
CA ASP A 261 14.85 23.39 -4.60
C ASP A 261 13.81 22.28 -4.80
N GLU A 262 13.93 21.17 -4.07
CA GLU A 262 12.98 20.06 -4.11
C GLU A 262 11.68 20.37 -3.35
N GLY A 263 11.78 20.81 -2.10
CA GLY A 263 10.62 21.12 -1.26
C GLY A 263 10.14 22.55 -1.34
N ARG A 264 10.38 23.25 -2.45
CA ARG A 264 9.98 24.66 -2.61
C ARG A 264 8.50 24.89 -2.25
N VAL A 265 7.63 23.98 -2.67
CA VAL A 265 6.20 24.05 -2.34
C VAL A 265 5.97 24.03 -0.83
N LEU A 266 6.71 23.22 -0.07
CA LEU A 266 6.61 23.13 1.38
C LEU A 266 7.08 24.42 2.04
N HIS A 267 8.14 25.05 1.53
CA HIS A 267 8.57 26.36 2.04
C HIS A 267 7.52 27.44 1.81
N GLU A 268 6.85 27.44 0.65
CA GLU A 268 5.92 28.50 0.26
C GLU A 268 4.51 28.31 0.82
N TYR A 269 4.02 27.07 0.94
CA TYR A 269 2.80 26.74 1.68
C TYR A 269 3.04 26.63 3.19
N GLY A 270 4.30 26.60 3.62
CA GLY A 270 4.70 26.30 4.99
C GLY A 270 3.96 27.08 6.08
N PRO A 271 3.69 28.38 5.92
CA PRO A 271 2.88 29.11 6.90
C PRO A 271 1.50 28.49 7.14
N LEU A 272 0.81 28.04 6.08
CA LEU A 272 -0.48 27.37 6.21
C LEU A 272 -0.36 26.01 6.90
N LEU A 273 0.72 25.27 6.63
CA LEU A 273 0.97 23.97 7.25
C LEU A 273 1.28 24.08 8.75
N VAL A 274 2.03 25.12 9.14
CA VAL A 274 2.32 25.42 10.54
C VAL A 274 1.04 25.81 11.27
N ASP A 275 0.23 26.71 10.70
CA ASP A 275 -1.04 27.12 11.30
C ASP A 275 -1.99 25.91 11.46
N ALA A 276 -2.09 25.05 10.45
CA ALA A 276 -2.92 23.84 10.50
C ALA A 276 -2.43 22.81 11.53
N ALA A 277 -1.11 22.63 11.66
CA ALA A 277 -0.55 21.71 12.64
C ALA A 277 -0.70 22.21 14.09
N ASP A 278 -0.55 23.52 14.31
CA ASP A 278 -0.80 24.16 15.60
C ASP A 278 -2.27 24.00 16.02
N GLU A 279 -3.21 24.09 15.08
CA GLU A 279 -4.64 23.86 15.34
C GLU A 279 -4.96 22.38 15.60
N ALA A 280 -4.40 21.46 14.80
CA ALA A 280 -4.69 20.03 14.92
C ALA A 280 -4.09 19.37 16.17
N SER A 281 -2.93 19.86 16.63
CA SER A 281 -2.23 19.28 17.78
C SER A 281 -2.64 19.88 19.12
N ASP A 282 -3.37 21.01 19.14
CA ASP A 282 -3.55 21.85 20.33
C ASP A 282 -2.22 22.21 21.05
N GLY A 283 -1.10 22.09 20.33
CA GLY A 283 0.27 22.26 20.84
C GLY A 283 0.79 21.09 21.69
N GLU A 284 0.15 19.92 21.63
CA GLU A 284 0.59 18.70 22.30
C GLU A 284 1.55 17.89 21.41
N PRO A 285 2.64 17.33 21.97
CA PRO A 285 3.56 16.51 21.20
C PRO A 285 2.87 15.23 20.71
N VAL A 286 3.40 14.64 19.64
CA VAL A 286 3.00 13.29 19.25
C VAL A 286 3.39 12.36 20.41
N GLY A 287 2.49 11.47 20.84
CA GLY A 287 2.72 10.48 21.91
C GLY A 287 3.73 9.39 21.56
N VAL A 288 4.86 9.79 20.95
CA VAL A 288 5.94 8.93 20.47
C VAL A 288 7.22 9.33 21.21
N ASP A 289 7.75 8.41 22.00
CA ASP A 289 9.01 8.54 22.73
C ASP A 289 10.13 7.79 22.01
N ILE A 290 11.18 8.50 21.61
CA ILE A 290 12.35 7.89 20.96
C ILE A 290 13.47 7.80 21.99
N SER A 291 13.71 6.58 22.49
CA SER A 291 14.68 6.32 23.54
C SER A 291 16.10 6.10 22.99
N GLU A 292 16.21 5.66 21.73
CA GLU A 292 17.47 5.42 21.04
C GLU A 292 17.37 5.72 19.54
N LEU A 293 18.38 6.41 18.99
CA LEU A 293 18.53 6.64 17.56
C LEU A 293 20.02 6.72 17.21
N GLU A 294 20.56 5.62 16.71
CA GLU A 294 21.90 5.55 16.13
C GLU A 294 21.79 5.56 14.61
N LEU A 295 22.55 6.44 13.96
CA LEU A 295 22.50 6.63 12.51
C LEU A 295 23.86 6.34 11.91
N ALA A 296 23.84 5.72 10.73
CA ALA A 296 24.96 5.67 9.82
C ALA A 296 24.59 6.36 8.50
N SER A 297 25.60 6.59 7.66
CA SER A 297 25.41 7.19 6.37
C SER A 297 26.34 6.61 5.32
N GLU A 298 25.89 6.68 4.08
CA GLU A 298 26.68 6.28 2.91
C GLU A 298 26.54 7.30 1.76
N PRO A 299 27.55 7.41 0.89
CA PRO A 299 27.46 8.28 -0.28
C PRO A 299 26.37 7.80 -1.25
N GLY A 300 25.49 8.70 -1.67
CA GLY A 300 24.55 8.51 -2.76
C GLY A 300 25.18 8.79 -4.14
N PRO A 301 24.47 8.45 -5.23
CA PRO A 301 24.99 8.53 -6.60
C PRO A 301 25.36 9.96 -7.07
N ASP A 302 24.64 10.98 -6.58
CA ASP A 302 24.75 12.36 -7.09
C ASP A 302 25.41 13.34 -6.11
N GLY A 303 26.21 12.81 -5.18
CA GLY A 303 26.79 13.60 -4.09
C GLY A 303 25.82 13.89 -2.95
N SER A 304 24.61 13.30 -2.98
CA SER A 304 23.76 13.15 -1.81
C SER A 304 24.37 12.15 -0.82
N VAL A 305 23.79 12.08 0.38
CA VAL A 305 24.12 11.13 1.42
C VAL A 305 22.84 10.43 1.84
N VAL A 306 22.85 9.11 1.85
CA VAL A 306 21.75 8.31 2.38
C VAL A 306 22.05 8.05 3.85
N VAL A 307 21.13 8.43 4.73
CA VAL A 307 21.20 8.26 6.18
C VAL A 307 20.19 7.21 6.57
N TYR A 308 20.61 6.25 7.39
CA TYR A 308 19.75 5.14 7.83
C TYR A 308 20.04 4.81 9.30
N PRO A 309 19.05 4.30 10.06
CA PRO A 309 19.27 3.88 11.42
C PRO A 309 20.07 2.57 11.47
N THR A 310 21.03 2.49 12.40
CA THR A 310 21.69 1.24 12.79
C THR A 310 21.15 0.69 14.10
N ALA A 311 20.54 1.57 14.90
CA ALA A 311 19.71 1.20 16.03
C ALA A 311 18.60 2.25 16.21
N LEU A 312 17.39 1.80 16.50
CA LEU A 312 16.25 2.66 16.81
C LEU A 312 15.47 2.02 17.95
N SER A 313 15.00 2.81 18.90
CA SER A 313 13.97 2.37 19.84
C SER A 313 12.97 3.50 20.00
N LEU A 314 11.74 3.21 19.63
CA LEU A 314 10.61 4.12 19.76
C LEU A 314 9.47 3.41 20.51
N SER A 315 8.72 4.17 21.29
CA SER A 315 7.53 3.70 21.97
C SER A 315 6.38 4.66 21.76
N TRP A 316 5.19 4.14 21.57
CA TRP A 316 3.95 4.91 21.45
C TRP A 316 2.80 4.14 22.09
N GLY A 317 1.72 4.83 22.41
CA GLY A 317 0.60 4.19 23.09
C GLY A 317 -0.20 5.17 23.92
N ASP A 318 -1.09 4.60 24.72
CA ASP A 318 -1.94 5.31 25.66
C ASP A 318 -1.86 4.68 27.06
N ASP A 319 -2.83 4.96 27.92
CA ASP A 319 -2.87 4.45 29.29
C ASP A 319 -3.13 2.93 29.34
N ASP A 320 -3.66 2.32 28.27
CA ASP A 320 -4.05 0.92 28.21
C ASP A 320 -3.04 0.04 27.48
N LEU A 321 -2.37 0.58 26.46
CA LEU A 321 -1.38 -0.14 25.67
C LEU A 321 -0.15 0.73 25.41
N THR A 322 1.03 0.22 25.77
CA THR A 322 2.31 0.74 25.29
C THR A 322 2.91 -0.21 24.27
N VAL A 323 3.17 0.28 23.06
CA VAL A 323 3.89 -0.43 22.02
C VAL A 323 5.32 0.10 21.96
N THR A 324 6.30 -0.78 22.09
CA THR A 324 7.72 -0.45 21.92
C THR A 324 8.26 -1.19 20.72
N ASN A 325 8.78 -0.47 19.74
CA ASN A 325 9.50 -1.06 18.63
C ASN A 325 11.00 -0.77 18.77
N THR A 326 11.82 -1.81 18.71
CA THR A 326 13.27 -1.72 18.72
C THR A 326 13.84 -2.33 17.45
N TYR A 327 14.81 -1.66 16.85
CA TYR A 327 15.58 -2.13 15.72
C TYR A 327 17.06 -2.13 16.09
N ARG A 328 17.75 -3.26 15.89
CA ARG A 328 19.20 -3.36 16.07
C ARG A 328 19.75 -4.58 15.34
N ASP A 329 20.91 -4.44 14.72
CA ASP A 329 21.66 -5.53 14.07
C ASP A 329 20.81 -6.33 13.04
N GLY A 330 19.92 -5.65 12.30
CA GLY A 330 19.05 -6.27 11.29
C GLY A 330 17.80 -6.96 11.87
N CYS A 331 17.56 -6.84 13.18
CA CYS A 331 16.38 -7.37 13.83
C CYS A 331 15.48 -6.23 14.32
N SER A 332 14.18 -6.39 14.09
CA SER A 332 13.12 -5.61 14.72
C SER A 332 12.45 -6.45 15.81
N GLU A 333 12.16 -5.85 16.96
CA GLU A 333 11.38 -6.43 18.05
C GLU A 333 10.28 -5.44 18.44
N THR A 334 9.03 -5.86 18.31
CA THR A 334 7.85 -5.12 18.78
C THR A 334 7.35 -5.76 20.06
N THR A 335 7.26 -4.97 21.13
CA THR A 335 6.73 -5.38 22.43
C THR A 335 5.44 -4.61 22.70
N TYR A 336 4.39 -5.32 23.09
CA TYR A 336 3.11 -4.80 23.52
C TYR A 336 3.03 -4.98 25.04
N GLU A 337 2.83 -3.89 25.78
CA GLU A 337 2.64 -3.89 27.23
C GLU A 337 1.24 -3.35 27.55
N TYR A 338 0.39 -4.22 28.11
CA TYR A 338 -1.00 -3.89 28.45
C TYR A 338 -1.13 -3.46 29.91
N SER A 339 -2.03 -2.51 30.18
CA SER A 339 -2.30 -2.03 31.54
C SER A 339 -3.01 -3.10 32.37
N ASP A 340 -2.82 -3.07 33.69
CA ASP A 340 -3.53 -3.96 34.61
C ASP A 340 -5.06 -3.81 34.49
N ASP A 341 -5.55 -2.59 34.19
CA ASP A 341 -6.97 -2.29 34.04
C ASP A 341 -7.53 -2.92 32.74
N TYR A 342 -6.79 -2.83 31.62
CA TYR A 342 -7.14 -3.48 30.36
C TYR A 342 -7.17 -5.00 30.49
N LEU A 343 -6.20 -5.58 31.20
CA LEU A 343 -6.15 -7.02 31.45
C LEU A 343 -7.25 -7.50 32.43
N GLU A 344 -7.70 -6.68 33.37
CA GLU A 344 -8.85 -7.02 34.22
C GLU A 344 -10.16 -7.04 33.42
N GLU A 345 -10.25 -6.22 32.36
CA GLU A 345 -11.41 -6.18 31.47
C GLU A 345 -11.39 -7.27 30.39
N TRP A 346 -10.23 -7.54 29.79
CA TRP A 346 -10.09 -8.38 28.58
C TRP A 346 -9.14 -9.59 28.74
N GLY A 347 -8.36 -9.66 29.82
CA GLY A 347 -7.31 -10.67 30.01
C GLY A 347 -7.74 -11.96 30.71
N ASP A 348 -8.99 -12.05 31.18
CA ASP A 348 -9.53 -13.26 31.84
C ASP A 348 -10.06 -14.31 30.84
N ASP A 349 -10.15 -13.97 29.55
CA ASP A 349 -10.50 -14.92 28.49
C ASP A 349 -9.30 -15.80 28.13
N GLU A 350 -9.54 -17.07 27.76
CA GLU A 350 -8.49 -18.02 27.37
C GLU A 350 -7.65 -17.53 26.17
N TYR A 351 -8.19 -16.55 25.43
CA TYR A 351 -7.58 -15.89 24.27
C TYR A 351 -7.21 -14.42 24.54
N GLY A 352 -7.33 -13.95 25.78
CA GLY A 352 -6.97 -12.58 26.16
C GLY A 352 -5.47 -12.33 26.02
N PRO A 353 -5.05 -11.09 25.71
CA PRO A 353 -3.63 -10.77 25.55
C PRO A 353 -2.87 -10.98 26.87
N GLN A 354 -1.62 -11.42 26.77
CA GLN A 354 -0.75 -11.47 27.94
C GLN A 354 -0.28 -10.07 28.33
N ALA A 355 0.10 -9.89 29.60
CA ALA A 355 0.62 -8.60 30.09
C ALA A 355 1.79 -8.05 29.27
N THR A 356 2.55 -8.94 28.63
CA THR A 356 3.57 -8.56 27.66
C THR A 356 3.61 -9.56 26.52
N GLU A 357 3.49 -9.07 25.30
CA GLU A 357 3.66 -9.85 24.08
C GLU A 357 4.81 -9.26 23.27
N SER A 358 5.66 -10.12 22.71
CA SER A 358 6.83 -9.68 21.94
C SER A 358 6.93 -10.45 20.64
N TYR A 359 7.07 -9.73 19.54
CA TYR A 359 7.24 -10.27 18.21
C TYR A 359 8.58 -9.79 17.68
N SER A 360 9.44 -10.71 17.27
CA SER A 360 10.74 -10.39 16.68
C SER A 360 10.80 -10.85 15.23
N SER A 361 11.17 -9.94 14.31
CA SER A 361 11.57 -10.27 12.95
C SER A 361 13.06 -9.98 12.80
N CYS A 362 13.84 -10.99 12.43
CA CYS A 362 15.23 -10.78 12.01
C CYS A 362 15.30 -11.16 10.54
N SER A 363 15.30 -10.17 9.65
CA SER A 363 15.32 -10.45 8.22
C SER A 363 16.76 -10.47 7.69
N ASP A 364 17.23 -11.66 7.34
CA ASP A 364 18.01 -11.84 6.10
C ASP A 364 17.07 -12.22 4.93
N ASP A 365 15.83 -12.63 5.22
CA ASP A 365 14.84 -13.09 4.24
C ASP A 365 13.80 -12.00 3.92
N VAL A 366 13.96 -11.38 2.76
CA VAL A 366 13.03 -10.38 2.18
C VAL A 366 11.65 -10.99 1.84
N PHE A 367 11.51 -12.33 1.92
CA PHE A 367 10.32 -13.10 1.52
C PHE A 367 9.56 -13.75 2.68
N ALA A 368 9.69 -13.25 3.92
CA ALA A 368 8.60 -13.46 4.87
C ALA A 368 7.27 -13.02 4.21
N PRO A 369 6.12 -13.61 4.56
CA PRO A 369 4.83 -13.31 3.95
C PRO A 369 4.48 -11.81 3.86
N PHE A 370 4.99 -11.05 4.82
CA PHE A 370 4.87 -9.61 4.89
C PHE A 370 6.19 -8.88 4.56
N GLY A 371 7.28 -9.59 4.28
CA GLY A 371 8.65 -9.13 4.05
C GLY A 371 8.79 -7.90 3.15
N MET A 372 8.01 -7.80 2.07
CA MET A 372 8.01 -6.63 1.18
C MET A 372 7.25 -5.43 1.80
N LEU A 373 6.12 -5.69 2.47
CA LEU A 373 5.33 -4.70 3.24
C LEU A 373 6.04 -4.27 4.53
N THR A 374 6.76 -5.18 5.18
CA THR A 374 7.62 -4.94 6.34
C THR A 374 8.91 -4.27 5.90
N THR A 375 9.45 -4.52 4.71
CA THR A 375 10.57 -3.71 4.20
C THR A 375 10.15 -2.24 3.99
N LEU A 376 8.86 -1.94 3.81
CA LEU A 376 8.38 -0.55 3.73
C LEU A 376 8.01 0.05 5.10
N THR A 377 7.76 -0.78 6.11
CA THR A 377 7.30 -0.36 7.44
C THR A 377 8.28 -0.65 8.58
N GLU A 378 9.34 -1.43 8.34
CA GLU A 378 10.39 -1.75 9.29
C GLU A 378 11.25 -0.51 9.50
N PRO A 379 11.47 -0.08 10.75
CA PRO A 379 12.25 1.12 10.99
C PRO A 379 13.69 1.04 10.46
N GLY A 380 14.24 -0.16 10.29
CA GLY A 380 15.56 -0.40 9.71
C GLY A 380 15.68 -0.10 8.22
N SER A 381 14.56 -0.06 7.48
CA SER A 381 14.55 0.23 6.05
C SER A 381 14.44 1.73 5.75
N LEU A 382 14.28 2.57 6.78
CA LEU A 382 14.22 4.01 6.63
C LEU A 382 15.54 4.55 6.07
N ARG A 383 15.54 4.92 4.78
CA ARG A 383 16.69 5.51 4.08
C ARG A 383 16.38 6.95 3.72
N VAL A 384 16.80 7.90 4.57
CA VAL A 384 16.57 9.32 4.35
C VAL A 384 17.68 9.91 3.49
N VAL A 385 17.33 10.55 2.39
CA VAL A 385 18.28 11.22 1.50
C VAL A 385 18.51 12.65 1.97
N ALA A 386 19.78 13.04 2.10
CA ALA A 386 20.21 14.39 2.44
C ALA A 386 21.23 14.94 1.44
N VAL A 387 21.25 16.25 1.24
CA VAL A 387 22.17 16.95 0.34
C VAL A 387 22.83 18.15 1.03
N GLU A 388 24.10 18.38 0.73
CA GLU A 388 24.83 19.56 1.20
C GLU A 388 24.64 20.75 0.25
N ARG A 389 24.13 21.87 0.78
CA ARG A 389 24.05 23.16 0.09
C ARG A 389 24.71 24.23 0.94
N ASP A 390 25.68 24.96 0.37
CA ASP A 390 26.36 26.07 1.04
C ASP A 390 26.93 25.76 2.44
N GLY A 391 27.32 24.50 2.68
CA GLY A 391 27.89 24.04 3.95
C GLY A 391 26.86 23.65 5.01
N ALA A 392 25.58 23.52 4.65
CA ALA A 392 24.51 23.00 5.49
C ALA A 392 23.82 21.81 4.80
N TRP A 393 23.26 20.91 5.61
CA TRP A 393 22.63 19.67 5.14
C TRP A 393 21.11 19.75 5.19
N TYR A 394 20.47 19.33 4.10
CA TYR A 394 19.02 19.40 3.91
C TYR A 394 18.48 18.04 3.53
N LEU A 395 17.25 17.74 3.93
CA LEU A 395 16.53 16.52 3.58
C LEU A 395 15.86 16.65 2.21
N GLN A 396 15.76 15.53 1.51
CA GLN A 396 15.16 15.43 0.18
C GLN A 396 13.98 14.44 0.23
N PRO A 397 12.76 14.90 0.58
CA PRO A 397 11.62 14.01 0.82
C PRO A 397 11.21 13.18 -0.40
N ALA A 398 11.13 13.79 -1.59
CA ALA A 398 10.77 13.07 -2.81
C ALA A 398 11.87 12.08 -3.20
N ARG A 399 13.16 12.45 -3.06
CA ARG A 399 14.26 11.48 -3.26
C ARG A 399 14.28 10.38 -2.20
N THR A 400 13.87 10.68 -0.98
CA THR A 400 13.73 9.70 0.10
C THR A 400 12.67 8.66 -0.27
N VAL A 401 11.50 9.09 -0.76
CA VAL A 401 10.47 8.15 -1.25
C VAL A 401 11.00 7.29 -2.41
N VAL A 402 11.67 7.90 -3.38
CA VAL A 402 12.30 7.17 -4.50
C VAL A 402 13.34 6.15 -3.99
N GLU A 403 14.17 6.53 -3.02
CA GLU A 403 15.17 5.64 -2.43
C GLU A 403 14.54 4.53 -1.58
N SER A 404 13.40 4.75 -0.94
CA SER A 404 12.64 3.70 -0.25
C SER A 404 12.08 2.65 -1.21
N VAL A 405 11.77 3.01 -2.45
CA VAL A 405 11.34 2.07 -3.49
C VAL A 405 12.55 1.37 -4.14
N LEU A 406 13.58 2.13 -4.51
CA LEU A 406 14.76 1.62 -5.21
C LEU A 406 15.74 0.86 -4.32
N GLY A 407 15.87 1.26 -3.06
CA GLY A 407 16.79 0.66 -2.10
C GLY A 407 16.61 -0.85 -1.96
N PRO A 408 15.38 -1.33 -1.68
CA PRO A 408 15.06 -2.76 -1.66
C PRO A 408 15.37 -3.46 -2.98
N LEU A 409 14.99 -2.87 -4.13
CA LEU A 409 15.23 -3.46 -5.44
C LEU A 409 16.72 -3.74 -5.69
N ARG A 410 17.63 -2.85 -5.27
CA ARG A 410 19.08 -3.06 -5.41
C ARG A 410 19.63 -4.23 -4.58
N GLY A 411 18.95 -4.58 -3.49
CA GLY A 411 19.28 -5.71 -2.64
C GLY A 411 18.79 -7.05 -3.19
N LEU A 412 17.75 -7.01 -4.05
CA LEU A 412 17.13 -8.19 -4.62
C LEU A 412 17.94 -8.74 -5.81
N ASP A 413 17.95 -10.05 -5.97
CA ASP A 413 18.38 -10.72 -7.19
C ASP A 413 17.19 -11.24 -8.02
N ARG A 414 17.49 -11.79 -9.20
CA ARG A 414 16.46 -12.28 -10.12
C ARG A 414 15.70 -13.47 -9.54
N ASP A 415 16.40 -14.40 -8.89
CA ASP A 415 15.81 -15.64 -8.38
C ASP A 415 14.82 -15.27 -7.26
N GLN A 416 15.18 -14.28 -6.45
CA GLN A 416 14.32 -13.67 -5.43
C GLN A 416 13.05 -13.05 -6.01
N ILE A 417 13.15 -12.24 -7.07
CA ILE A 417 11.97 -11.66 -7.73
C ILE A 417 11.11 -12.73 -8.41
N GLU A 418 11.73 -13.75 -9.00
CA GLU A 418 11.01 -14.88 -9.60
C GLU A 418 10.26 -15.68 -8.52
N GLN A 419 10.89 -15.94 -7.38
CA GLN A 419 10.23 -16.53 -6.22
C GLN A 419 9.03 -15.70 -5.76
N ALA A 420 9.21 -14.39 -5.62
CA ALA A 420 8.14 -13.47 -5.25
C ALA A 420 6.97 -13.57 -6.23
N SER A 421 7.27 -13.43 -7.52
CA SER A 421 6.28 -13.40 -8.58
C SER A 421 5.47 -14.69 -8.64
N ARG A 422 6.14 -15.84 -8.45
CA ARG A 422 5.46 -17.15 -8.40
C ARG A 422 4.61 -17.32 -7.16
N MET A 423 5.12 -16.88 -6.01
CA MET A 423 4.35 -16.90 -4.76
C MET A 423 3.06 -16.08 -4.89
N TRP A 424 3.14 -14.89 -5.48
CA TRP A 424 1.98 -14.04 -5.76
C TRP A 424 1.03 -14.64 -6.80
N SER A 425 1.52 -15.43 -7.75
CA SER A 425 0.70 -16.16 -8.74
C SER A 425 0.15 -17.49 -8.22
N GLY A 426 0.00 -17.66 -6.90
CA GLY A 426 -0.61 -18.85 -6.29
C GLY A 426 0.37 -19.94 -5.85
N GLU A 427 1.67 -19.83 -6.14
CA GLU A 427 2.67 -20.80 -5.66
C GLU A 427 3.16 -20.50 -4.23
N ILE A 428 2.20 -20.33 -3.34
CA ILE A 428 2.34 -20.00 -1.91
C ILE A 428 3.27 -20.95 -1.13
N TRP A 429 3.51 -22.17 -1.61
CA TRP A 429 4.50 -23.11 -1.05
C TRP A 429 5.93 -22.53 -1.04
N LEU A 430 6.20 -21.53 -1.89
CA LEU A 430 7.47 -20.79 -1.90
C LEU A 430 7.69 -19.94 -0.63
N SER A 431 6.63 -19.65 0.13
CA SER A 431 6.70 -18.95 1.42
C SER A 431 7.00 -19.89 2.60
N GLU A 432 6.89 -21.21 2.41
CA GLU A 432 7.10 -22.16 3.50
C GLU A 432 8.58 -22.24 3.89
N PRO A 433 8.89 -22.16 5.19
CA PRO A 433 10.27 -22.24 5.65
C PRO A 433 10.84 -23.64 5.38
N ASP A 434 12.16 -23.72 5.20
CA ASP A 434 12.85 -25.00 4.96
C ASP A 434 12.56 -26.04 6.05
N GLU A 435 12.25 -25.59 7.26
CA GLU A 435 11.88 -26.44 8.41
C GLU A 435 10.62 -27.29 8.15
N VAL A 436 9.64 -26.77 7.40
CA VAL A 436 8.42 -27.51 7.02
C VAL A 436 8.78 -28.65 6.06
N TRP A 437 9.57 -28.34 5.03
CA TRP A 437 10.04 -29.33 4.05
C TRP A 437 10.92 -30.42 4.70
N GLU A 438 11.79 -30.02 5.62
CA GLU A 438 12.61 -30.94 6.42
C GLU A 438 11.75 -31.83 7.32
N ALA A 439 10.68 -31.29 7.93
CA ALA A 439 9.79 -32.02 8.82
C ALA A 439 8.97 -33.09 8.09
N CYS A 440 8.45 -32.79 6.90
CA CYS A 440 7.73 -33.77 6.07
C CYS A 440 8.66 -34.71 5.29
N GLY A 441 9.96 -34.39 5.21
CA GLY A 441 10.96 -35.20 4.50
C GLY A 441 10.84 -35.16 2.98
N VAL A 442 10.19 -34.14 2.43
CA VAL A 442 10.07 -33.88 0.99
C VAL A 442 11.12 -32.85 0.57
N GLU A 443 11.78 -33.08 -0.57
CA GLU A 443 12.73 -32.11 -1.10
C GLU A 443 11.96 -30.90 -1.66
N ARG A 444 12.28 -29.70 -1.14
CA ARG A 444 11.68 -28.45 -1.59
C ARG A 444 11.85 -28.28 -3.11
N PRO A 445 10.78 -28.01 -3.87
CA PRO A 445 10.89 -27.77 -5.30
C PRO A 445 11.80 -26.58 -5.63
N SER A 446 12.48 -26.66 -6.77
CA SER A 446 13.35 -25.57 -7.26
C SER A 446 12.56 -24.58 -8.10
N LEU A 447 13.14 -23.41 -8.39
CA LEU A 447 12.48 -22.44 -9.28
C LEU A 447 12.26 -22.97 -10.72
N ASP A 448 13.07 -23.95 -11.14
CA ASP A 448 12.95 -24.61 -12.45
C ASP A 448 11.92 -25.75 -12.49
N THR A 449 11.33 -26.12 -11.34
CA THR A 449 10.33 -27.20 -11.25
C THR A 449 9.01 -26.77 -11.89
N THR A 450 8.29 -27.70 -12.54
CA THR A 450 6.98 -27.39 -13.14
C THR A 450 5.94 -27.11 -12.06
N VAL A 451 4.85 -26.44 -12.44
CA VAL A 451 3.74 -26.15 -11.51
C VAL A 451 3.17 -27.46 -10.94
N GLU A 452 2.86 -28.43 -11.81
CA GLU A 452 2.34 -29.75 -11.43
C GLU A 452 3.27 -30.47 -10.44
N GLU A 453 4.58 -30.54 -10.73
CA GLU A 453 5.56 -31.19 -9.85
C GLU A 453 5.72 -30.46 -8.51
N SER A 454 5.58 -29.13 -8.49
CA SER A 454 5.69 -28.33 -7.27
C SER A 454 4.46 -28.50 -6.38
N ARG A 455 3.25 -28.51 -6.97
CA ARG A 455 1.98 -28.81 -6.28
C ARG A 455 1.98 -30.22 -5.70
N ASP A 456 2.36 -31.22 -6.50
CA ASP A 456 2.48 -32.61 -6.04
C ASP A 456 3.43 -32.73 -4.84
N ALA A 457 4.58 -32.06 -4.89
CA ALA A 457 5.55 -32.08 -3.80
C ALA A 457 5.01 -31.40 -2.54
N PHE A 458 4.31 -30.26 -2.68
CA PHE A 458 3.70 -29.57 -1.55
C PHE A 458 2.57 -30.38 -0.91
N GLU A 459 1.67 -30.95 -1.71
CA GLU A 459 0.61 -31.85 -1.22
C GLU A 459 1.21 -33.07 -0.52
N THR A 460 2.24 -33.68 -1.11
CA THR A 460 2.98 -34.80 -0.51
C THR A 460 3.63 -34.40 0.82
N CYS A 461 4.12 -33.18 0.94
CA CYS A 461 4.71 -32.65 2.17
C CYS A 461 3.64 -32.48 3.24
N ARG A 462 2.51 -31.86 2.90
CA ARG A 462 1.36 -31.69 3.79
C ARG A 462 0.86 -33.03 4.33
N GLU A 463 0.71 -34.04 3.48
CA GLU A 463 0.28 -35.40 3.89
C GLU A 463 1.30 -36.14 4.77
N GLN A 464 2.59 -35.76 4.71
CA GLN A 464 3.67 -36.40 5.46
C GLN A 464 4.12 -35.61 6.69
N LEU A 465 3.56 -34.41 6.89
CA LEU A 465 3.90 -33.59 8.03
C LEU A 465 3.44 -34.32 9.32
N PRO A 466 4.27 -34.37 10.37
CA PRO A 466 3.86 -34.99 11.62
C PRO A 466 2.64 -34.29 12.24
N ASP A 467 1.66 -35.06 12.72
CA ASP A 467 0.48 -34.55 13.45
C ASP A 467 0.87 -33.66 14.66
N ASP A 468 2.09 -33.81 15.18
CA ASP A 468 2.66 -33.06 16.30
C ASP A 468 3.67 -31.98 15.87
N TYR A 469 3.64 -31.53 14.61
CA TYR A 469 4.50 -30.44 14.14
C TYR A 469 4.08 -29.09 14.77
N GLU A 470 4.92 -28.58 15.67
CA GLU A 470 4.78 -27.27 16.32
C GLU A 470 5.74 -26.22 15.73
N GLY A 471 6.34 -26.49 14.57
CA GLY A 471 7.32 -25.57 13.96
C GLY A 471 6.67 -24.33 13.37
N PRO A 472 7.48 -23.34 12.93
CA PRO A 472 6.95 -22.18 12.25
C PRO A 472 6.27 -22.63 10.96
N TRP A 473 5.14 -22.00 10.70
CA TRP A 473 4.43 -22.15 9.45
C TRP A 473 4.64 -20.89 8.61
N GLY A 474 4.61 -21.04 7.29
CA GLY A 474 4.50 -19.90 6.39
C GLY A 474 3.12 -19.25 6.48
N LEU A 475 2.65 -18.66 5.38
CA LEU A 475 1.29 -18.11 5.27
C LEU A 475 0.20 -19.08 5.74
N TRP A 476 0.46 -20.39 5.68
CA TRP A 476 -0.50 -21.45 5.96
C TRP A 476 -0.85 -21.67 7.44
N GLY A 477 0.08 -21.56 8.39
CA GLY A 477 -0.23 -21.92 9.79
C GLY A 477 -0.62 -20.76 10.69
N GLY A 478 -0.78 -19.56 10.13
CA GLY A 478 -1.33 -18.39 10.82
C GLY A 478 -2.86 -18.36 10.90
N GLY A 479 -3.57 -19.39 10.41
CA GLY A 479 -5.04 -19.44 10.42
C GLY A 479 -5.73 -18.85 9.19
N PHE A 480 -4.97 -18.47 8.15
CA PHE A 480 -5.51 -18.09 6.84
C PHE A 480 -5.36 -19.25 5.85
N LEU A 481 -6.20 -20.26 6.03
CA LEU A 481 -6.21 -21.43 5.17
C LEU A 481 -7.27 -21.22 4.09
N TRP A 482 -6.81 -20.92 2.88
CA TRP A 482 -7.61 -21.06 1.67
C TRP A 482 -7.42 -22.50 1.21
N THR A 483 -8.28 -23.40 1.68
CA THR A 483 -8.30 -24.80 1.23
C THR A 483 -8.98 -24.95 -0.12
N ASP A 484 -8.71 -26.09 -0.76
CA ASP A 484 -9.08 -26.52 -2.13
C ASP A 484 -10.61 -26.67 -2.35
N GLU A 485 -11.44 -26.35 -1.36
CA GLU A 485 -12.90 -26.39 -1.41
C GLU A 485 -13.39 -25.03 -0.88
N SER A 486 -14.47 -24.49 -1.43
CA SER A 486 -15.15 -23.27 -0.96
C SER A 486 -15.64 -23.32 0.51
N ASP A 487 -15.27 -24.36 1.25
CA ASP A 487 -15.31 -24.40 2.69
C ASP A 487 -14.12 -23.61 3.24
N PHE A 488 -14.42 -22.53 3.97
CA PHE A 488 -13.48 -21.86 4.86
C PHE A 488 -13.10 -22.85 5.98
N GLU A 489 -12.27 -23.83 5.67
CA GLU A 489 -11.73 -24.74 6.65
C GLU A 489 -10.59 -24.01 7.34
N ILE A 490 -10.89 -23.46 8.53
CA ILE A 490 -9.85 -23.30 9.54
C ILE A 490 -9.27 -24.72 9.70
N VAL A 491 -8.16 -25.03 9.03
CA VAL A 491 -7.28 -26.18 9.29
C VAL A 491 -6.68 -26.00 10.69
N GLY A 492 -7.56 -26.08 11.66
CA GLY A 492 -7.28 -26.69 12.94
C GLY A 492 -7.57 -28.18 12.79
N GLU A 493 -6.80 -28.91 11.97
CA GLU A 493 -6.71 -30.38 12.18
C GLU A 493 -6.07 -30.71 13.54
N GLY A 494 -5.60 -29.68 14.28
CA GLY A 494 -5.27 -29.74 15.71
C GLY A 494 -6.36 -29.19 16.66
N ILE A 495 -7.43 -28.56 16.16
CA ILE A 495 -8.64 -28.32 16.94
C ILE A 495 -9.48 -29.58 16.72
N ASP A 496 -9.30 -30.56 17.60
CA ASP A 496 -10.12 -31.77 17.66
C ASP A 496 -11.59 -31.37 17.41
N ASP A 497 -12.25 -31.86 16.35
CA ASP A 497 -13.69 -31.60 16.10
C ASP A 497 -14.52 -31.99 17.35
N GLU A 498 -13.98 -32.86 18.20
CA GLU A 498 -14.54 -33.22 19.51
C GLU A 498 -14.49 -32.08 20.57
N ALA A 499 -13.70 -31.02 20.35
CA ALA A 499 -13.49 -29.92 21.29
C ALA A 499 -14.51 -28.78 21.15
N TYR A 500 -15.11 -28.59 19.96
CA TYR A 500 -16.08 -27.53 19.69
C TYR A 500 -17.28 -28.07 18.88
N PRO A 501 -18.26 -28.69 19.55
CA PRO A 501 -19.51 -29.04 18.89
C PRO A 501 -20.13 -27.80 18.23
N GLY A 502 -20.52 -27.89 16.95
CA GLY A 502 -21.17 -26.80 16.21
C GLY A 502 -20.38 -26.18 15.06
N VAL A 503 -19.07 -26.45 14.95
CA VAL A 503 -18.24 -25.97 13.83
C VAL A 503 -18.76 -26.49 12.49
N GLU A 504 -19.31 -27.71 12.46
CA GLU A 504 -19.94 -28.29 11.26
C GLU A 504 -21.14 -27.50 10.73
N CYS A 505 -21.79 -26.69 11.57
CA CYS A 505 -22.93 -25.88 11.16
C CYS A 505 -22.52 -24.64 10.35
N TYR A 506 -21.36 -24.06 10.67
CA TYR A 506 -20.83 -22.90 9.96
C TYR A 506 -20.30 -23.24 8.57
N ARG A 507 -19.94 -24.51 8.33
CA ARG A 507 -19.60 -25.00 6.97
C ARG A 507 -20.79 -24.87 6.00
N SER A 508 -22.04 -25.01 6.48
CA SER A 508 -23.25 -24.95 5.62
C SER A 508 -23.60 -23.56 5.06
N GLU A 509 -22.92 -22.51 5.53
CA GLU A 509 -23.05 -21.15 5.00
C GLU A 509 -22.45 -21.01 3.59
N PHE A 510 -21.44 -21.82 3.26
CA PHE A 510 -20.63 -21.67 2.05
C PHE A 510 -20.86 -22.77 0.99
N ASP A 511 -21.68 -23.77 1.31
CA ASP A 511 -22.05 -24.83 0.38
C ASP A 511 -23.20 -24.37 -0.54
N ASP A 512 -22.86 -23.76 -1.68
CA ASP A 512 -23.80 -23.28 -2.71
C ASP A 512 -24.55 -24.43 -3.41
N ASP A 513 -24.03 -25.66 -3.31
CA ASP A 513 -24.60 -26.87 -3.91
C ASP A 513 -25.67 -27.54 -3.04
N ALA A 514 -26.06 -26.94 -1.91
CA ALA A 514 -27.17 -27.38 -1.08
C ALA A 514 -28.53 -27.20 -1.82
N GLU A 515 -28.81 -28.09 -2.79
CA GLU A 515 -30.01 -28.10 -3.61
C GLU A 515 -31.29 -28.21 -2.74
N GLY A 516 -31.97 -27.09 -2.50
CA GLY A 516 -33.44 -27.08 -2.43
C GLY A 516 -34.13 -26.45 -1.21
N GLY A 517 -33.64 -25.35 -0.64
CA GLY A 517 -34.36 -24.57 0.38
C GLY A 517 -34.41 -23.07 0.09
N ASP A 518 -35.52 -22.40 0.41
CA ASP A 518 -35.62 -20.92 0.39
C ASP A 518 -34.87 -20.25 1.57
N ALA A 519 -34.01 -21.00 2.28
CA ALA A 519 -33.34 -20.56 3.50
C ALA A 519 -32.01 -19.88 3.18
N THR A 520 -31.76 -18.70 3.77
CA THR A 520 -30.47 -18.02 3.67
C THR A 520 -29.36 -18.88 4.30
N PRO A 521 -28.09 -18.66 3.92
CA PRO A 521 -26.94 -19.29 4.58
C PRO A 521 -27.04 -19.24 6.12
N GLY A 522 -27.31 -18.07 6.70
CA GLY A 522 -27.47 -17.93 8.14
C GLY A 522 -28.67 -18.69 8.72
N GLU A 523 -29.79 -18.80 8.00
CA GLU A 523 -30.93 -19.62 8.44
C GLU A 523 -30.60 -21.11 8.47
N ARG A 524 -29.71 -21.60 7.59
CA ARG A 524 -29.24 -22.99 7.58
C ARG A 524 -28.32 -23.26 8.76
N THR A 525 -27.34 -22.40 9.00
CA THR A 525 -26.43 -22.50 10.15
C THR A 525 -27.19 -22.43 11.47
N LEU A 526 -28.14 -21.49 11.61
CA LEU A 526 -29.00 -21.40 12.80
C LEU A 526 -29.84 -22.68 13.01
N GLY A 527 -30.37 -23.25 11.92
CA GLY A 527 -31.11 -24.51 11.96
C GLY A 527 -30.25 -25.67 12.45
N CYS A 528 -29.03 -25.79 11.92
CA CYS A 528 -28.06 -26.80 12.34
C CYS A 528 -27.65 -26.63 13.81
N LEU A 529 -27.29 -25.41 14.23
CA LEU A 529 -26.94 -25.12 15.63
C LEU A 529 -28.09 -25.44 16.58
N GLN A 530 -29.33 -25.18 16.17
CA GLN A 530 -30.52 -25.53 16.95
C GLN A 530 -30.73 -27.05 17.06
N ASP A 531 -30.47 -27.81 15.99
CA ASP A 531 -30.53 -29.28 16.03
C ASP A 531 -29.46 -29.87 16.97
N LEU A 532 -28.25 -29.29 16.97
CA LEU A 532 -27.19 -29.65 17.91
C LEU A 532 -27.55 -29.28 19.36
N ALA A 533 -28.16 -28.12 19.59
CA ALA A 533 -28.64 -27.75 20.92
C ALA A 533 -29.76 -28.66 21.43
N ASP A 534 -30.69 -29.07 20.54
CA ASP A 534 -31.77 -30.01 20.87
C ASP A 534 -31.24 -31.41 21.23
N SER A 535 -30.10 -31.81 20.64
CA SER A 535 -29.41 -33.06 20.96
C SER A 535 -28.55 -32.96 22.23
N GLY A 536 -28.26 -31.74 22.68
CA GLY A 536 -27.39 -31.43 23.82
C GLY A 536 -25.90 -31.45 23.50
N GLU A 537 -25.56 -31.36 22.22
CA GLU A 537 -24.17 -31.26 21.73
C GLU A 537 -23.69 -29.81 21.81
N VAL A 538 -24.55 -28.83 21.53
CA VAL A 538 -24.28 -27.38 21.66
C VAL A 538 -25.11 -26.79 22.81
N GLU A 539 -24.61 -25.77 23.50
CA GLU A 539 -25.43 -25.06 24.49
C GLU A 539 -26.41 -24.10 23.79
N GLN A 540 -27.66 -24.02 24.24
CA GLN A 540 -28.67 -23.12 23.64
C GLN A 540 -28.21 -21.65 23.59
N VAL A 541 -27.33 -21.24 24.52
CA VAL A 541 -26.74 -19.89 24.56
C VAL A 541 -25.91 -19.59 23.31
N GLU A 542 -25.26 -20.58 22.70
CA GLU A 542 -24.48 -20.40 21.46
C GLU A 542 -25.39 -20.20 20.25
N VAL A 543 -26.47 -20.97 20.18
CA VAL A 543 -27.54 -20.79 19.16
C VAL A 543 -28.16 -19.40 19.28
N ASP A 544 -28.39 -18.95 20.51
CA ASP A 544 -28.99 -17.66 20.77
C ASP A 544 -28.02 -16.50 20.47
N ARG A 545 -26.72 -16.65 20.76
CA ARG A 545 -25.67 -15.70 20.34
C ARG A 545 -25.56 -15.60 18.82
N TYR A 546 -25.56 -16.73 18.12
CA TYR A 546 -25.54 -16.74 16.66
C TYR A 546 -26.79 -16.08 16.07
N ARG A 547 -27.96 -16.30 16.69
CA ARG A 547 -29.19 -15.57 16.31
C ARG A 547 -29.04 -14.06 16.50
N CYS A 548 -28.34 -13.61 17.55
CA CYS A 548 -28.06 -12.19 17.75
C CYS A 548 -27.09 -11.65 16.68
N SER A 549 -26.04 -12.39 16.31
CA SER A 549 -25.12 -11.95 15.26
C SER A 549 -25.78 -11.88 13.88
N MET A 550 -26.76 -12.74 13.59
CA MET A 550 -27.58 -12.60 12.39
C MET A 550 -28.34 -11.27 12.36
N ALA A 551 -28.90 -10.82 13.49
CA ALA A 551 -29.59 -9.54 13.57
C ALA A 551 -28.65 -8.35 13.32
N TYR A 552 -27.38 -8.47 13.72
CA TYR A 552 -26.32 -7.52 13.39
C TYR A 552 -26.05 -7.50 11.88
N GLN A 553 -25.84 -8.67 11.26
CA GLN A 553 -25.58 -8.76 9.81
C GLN A 553 -26.76 -8.29 8.94
N GLU A 554 -28.00 -8.61 9.33
CA GLU A 554 -29.21 -8.15 8.65
C GLU A 554 -29.34 -6.62 8.65
N ALA A 555 -28.77 -5.93 9.64
CA ALA A 555 -28.75 -4.48 9.68
C ALA A 555 -27.91 -3.89 8.53
N PHE A 556 -26.83 -4.56 8.11
CA PHE A 556 -25.95 -4.06 7.04
C PHE A 556 -26.57 -4.25 5.64
N GLY A 557 -27.26 -5.36 5.37
CA GLY A 557 -28.03 -5.59 4.13
C GLY A 557 -27.26 -5.41 2.80
N GLU A 558 -27.92 -5.60 1.66
CA GLU A 558 -27.31 -5.51 0.30
C GLU A 558 -26.96 -4.07 -0.15
N GLY A 559 -26.98 -3.08 0.76
CA GLY A 559 -26.74 -1.66 0.43
C GLY A 559 -25.72 -0.95 1.31
N ALA A 560 -25.11 -1.66 2.26
CA ALA A 560 -24.16 -1.10 3.21
C ALA A 560 -22.95 -0.42 2.54
N PHE A 561 -22.51 -0.91 1.38
CA PHE A 561 -21.36 -0.38 0.64
C PHE A 561 -21.63 0.95 -0.09
N ASP A 562 -22.90 1.33 -0.27
CA ASP A 562 -23.29 2.59 -0.94
C ASP A 562 -23.49 3.76 0.05
N LEU A 563 -23.27 3.55 1.34
CA LEU A 563 -23.51 4.52 2.39
C LEU A 563 -22.41 5.59 2.46
N THR A 564 -22.80 6.80 2.84
CA THR A 564 -21.83 7.81 3.28
C THR A 564 -21.26 7.46 4.66
N ASP A 565 -20.11 8.02 5.04
CA ASP A 565 -19.49 7.78 6.36
C ASP A 565 -20.47 8.02 7.53
N GLU A 566 -21.27 9.09 7.48
CA GLU A 566 -22.30 9.38 8.49
C GLU A 566 -23.42 8.32 8.51
N GLU A 567 -23.82 7.81 7.34
CA GLU A 567 -24.84 6.76 7.24
C GLU A 567 -24.29 5.40 7.69
N TRP A 568 -23.02 5.13 7.44
CA TRP A 568 -22.31 3.94 7.90
C TRP A 568 -22.15 3.93 9.42
N GLU A 569 -21.70 5.05 10.01
CA GLU A 569 -21.59 5.20 11.46
C GLU A 569 -22.95 5.02 12.14
N GLN A 570 -24.00 5.63 11.58
CA GLN A 570 -25.36 5.47 12.11
C GLN A 570 -25.82 4.02 12.01
N LEU A 571 -25.63 3.35 10.87
CA LEU A 571 -26.05 1.96 10.68
C LEU A 571 -25.29 1.01 11.60
N SER A 572 -23.99 1.22 11.76
CA SER A 572 -23.14 0.42 12.65
C SER A 572 -23.58 0.55 14.10
N ALA A 573 -23.87 1.78 14.56
CA ALA A 573 -24.38 2.01 15.91
C ALA A 573 -25.76 1.38 16.14
N GLU A 574 -26.65 1.42 15.14
CA GLU A 574 -27.97 0.77 15.21
C GLU A 574 -27.85 -0.77 15.23
N ALA A 575 -26.91 -1.33 14.46
CA ALA A 575 -26.62 -2.77 14.44
C ALA A 575 -26.05 -3.24 15.79
N GLU A 576 -25.10 -2.48 16.35
CA GLU A 576 -24.51 -2.75 17.67
C GLU A 576 -25.56 -2.67 18.79
N GLU A 577 -26.41 -1.63 18.80
CA GLU A 577 -27.52 -1.53 19.75
C GLU A 577 -28.49 -2.73 19.64
N ALA A 578 -28.76 -3.21 18.43
CA ALA A 578 -29.61 -4.38 18.21
C ALA A 578 -28.96 -5.68 18.70
N PHE A 579 -27.66 -5.85 18.48
CA PHE A 579 -26.88 -6.99 18.98
C PHE A 579 -26.85 -7.01 20.51
N ASP A 580 -26.51 -5.89 21.13
CA ASP A 580 -26.46 -5.74 22.59
C ASP A 580 -27.81 -5.96 23.25
N ALA A 581 -28.88 -5.41 22.66
CA ALA A 581 -30.24 -5.63 23.14
C ALA A 581 -30.63 -7.11 23.07
N CYS A 582 -30.19 -7.82 22.02
CA CYS A 582 -30.40 -9.25 21.89
C CYS A 582 -29.65 -10.03 22.96
N LEU A 583 -28.37 -9.74 23.20
CA LEU A 583 -27.57 -10.38 24.26
C LEU A 583 -28.15 -10.12 25.66
N ALA A 584 -28.55 -8.89 25.96
CA ALA A 584 -29.12 -8.52 27.26
C ALA A 584 -30.43 -9.27 27.58
N ASP A 585 -31.23 -9.59 26.55
CA ASP A 585 -32.44 -10.41 26.70
C ASP A 585 -32.10 -11.89 27.02
N LEU A 586 -30.93 -12.39 26.61
CA LEU A 586 -30.46 -13.74 26.93
C LEU A 586 -29.99 -13.85 28.39
N ASP A 587 -29.28 -12.85 28.90
CA ASP A 587 -28.78 -12.83 30.28
C ASP A 587 -29.89 -12.60 31.34
N GLY A 588 -31.03 -12.05 30.92
CA GLY A 588 -32.16 -11.70 31.78
C GLY A 588 -33.19 -12.81 32.04
N GLY A 589 -33.09 -13.96 31.36
CA GLY A 589 -34.06 -15.07 31.39
C GLY A 589 -33.63 -16.26 32.25
#